data_AF-A0A2X1YX59-F1
#
_entry.id   AF-A0A2X1YX59-F1
#
_cell.length_a   1.000
_cell.length_b   1.000
_cell.length_c   1.000
_cell.angle_alpha   90.00
_cell.angle_beta   90.00
_cell.angle_gamma   90.00
#
_symmetry.space_group_name_H-M   'P 1'
#
loop_
_entity.id
_entity.type
_entity.pdbx_description
1 polymer ?
#
loop_
_entity_poly.entity_id
_entity_poly.type
_entity_poly.pdbx_seq_one_letter_code
_entity_poly.pdbx_strand_id
1 'polypeptide(L)'
;MKKTFNYFRANPCGNITGFVVAPVYPGYRKAYTDCIMEQIDKDVEQVGFISPAYEGAPLRMDMMGGEFCANATRAYGLYSASFYDTDGLVDIEVYVSGHEGTTDVIADVKNQKAYVALDAPIGREKLTIDGKDCTLIKLPGISHLVVEEEEDKEFVDKALEVLKKTTRTKPMEFFSLTRKN
;
A
#
# COMPACT_ATOMS: atom_id res chain seq x y z
N MET A 1 -27.32 -9.93 -17.07
CA MET A 1 -26.15 -10.80 -17.35
C MET A 1 -25.24 -10.77 -16.13
N LYS A 2 -24.95 -11.91 -15.50
CA LYS A 2 -24.07 -11.98 -14.31
C LYS A 2 -22.62 -11.85 -14.77
N LYS A 3 -21.92 -10.80 -14.36
CA LYS A 3 -20.47 -10.66 -14.58
C LYS A 3 -19.74 -11.37 -13.45
N THR A 4 -18.68 -12.11 -13.78
CA THR A 4 -17.78 -12.76 -12.83
C THR A 4 -16.37 -12.26 -13.08
N PHE A 5 -15.54 -12.25 -12.04
CA PHE A 5 -14.15 -11.84 -12.11
C PHE A 5 -13.33 -12.71 -11.16
N ASN A 6 -12.04 -12.87 -11.47
CA ASN A 6 -11.11 -13.55 -10.58
C ASN A 6 -10.75 -12.62 -9.42
N TYR A 7 -10.77 -13.17 -8.21
CA TYR A 7 -10.53 -12.45 -6.99
C TYR A 7 -9.69 -13.27 -6.04
N PHE A 8 -8.71 -12.65 -5.39
CA PHE A 8 -8.01 -13.25 -4.26
C PHE A 8 -7.80 -12.22 -3.14
N ARG A 9 -7.67 -12.71 -1.91
CA ARG A 9 -7.46 -11.91 -0.71
C ARG A 9 -6.04 -12.15 -0.19
N ALA A 10 -5.36 -11.08 0.21
CA ALA A 10 -4.07 -11.16 0.90
C ALA A 10 -4.09 -10.37 2.21
N ASN A 11 -3.23 -10.75 3.15
CA ASN A 11 -3.05 -10.06 4.42
C ASN A 11 -1.58 -9.73 4.69
N PRO A 12 -1.00 -8.73 3.99
CA PRO A 12 0.32 -8.20 4.28
C PRO A 12 0.34 -7.47 5.63
N CYS A 13 0.70 -8.20 6.69
CA CYS A 13 0.94 -7.64 8.04
C CYS A 13 -0.26 -6.90 8.65
N GLY A 14 -1.48 -7.37 8.42
CA GLY A 14 -2.71 -6.76 8.95
C GLY A 14 -3.47 -5.91 7.94
N ASN A 15 -2.83 -5.46 6.86
CA ASN A 15 -3.47 -4.64 5.83
C ASN A 15 -4.20 -5.51 4.79
N ILE A 16 -5.41 -5.95 5.12
CA ILE A 16 -6.16 -6.91 4.29
C ILE A 16 -6.53 -6.26 2.96
N THR A 17 -5.97 -6.79 1.88
CA THR A 17 -6.18 -6.28 0.51
C THR A 17 -6.88 -7.33 -0.35
N GLY A 18 -7.95 -6.91 -1.03
CA GLY A 18 -8.61 -7.69 -2.06
C GLY A 18 -8.03 -7.38 -3.44
N PHE A 19 -7.77 -8.39 -4.26
CA PHE A 19 -7.21 -8.22 -5.61
C PHE A 19 -8.18 -8.75 -6.66
N VAL A 20 -8.58 -7.87 -7.58
CA VAL A 20 -9.36 -8.23 -8.76
C VAL A 20 -8.40 -8.47 -9.92
N VAL A 21 -8.35 -9.70 -10.42
CA VAL A 21 -7.50 -10.09 -11.56
C VAL A 21 -8.33 -10.07 -12.84
N ALA A 22 -8.59 -8.86 -13.34
CA ALA A 22 -9.30 -8.62 -14.59
C ALA A 22 -9.05 -7.19 -15.07
N PRO A 23 -9.04 -6.92 -16.38
CA PRO A 23 -9.04 -5.55 -16.89
C PRO A 23 -10.37 -4.86 -16.54
N VAL A 24 -10.37 -4.10 -15.45
CA VAL A 24 -11.51 -3.27 -15.03
C VAL A 24 -11.26 -1.83 -15.49
N TYR A 25 -12.16 -1.31 -16.32
CA TYR A 25 -12.13 0.09 -16.75
C TYR A 25 -12.11 1.02 -15.51
N PRO A 26 -11.24 2.05 -15.46
CA PRO A 26 -11.10 2.91 -14.29
C PRO A 26 -12.42 3.47 -13.73
N GLY A 27 -13.34 3.86 -14.61
CA GLY A 27 -14.66 4.38 -14.21
C GLY A 27 -15.57 3.37 -13.48
N TYR A 28 -15.27 2.07 -13.52
CA TYR A 28 -16.00 1.04 -12.79
C TYR A 28 -15.31 0.57 -11.51
N ARG A 29 -14.01 0.90 -11.31
CA ARG A 29 -13.24 0.40 -10.17
C ARG A 29 -13.89 0.75 -8.84
N LYS A 30 -14.41 1.97 -8.67
CA LYS A 30 -15.15 2.37 -7.47
C LYS A 30 -16.33 1.43 -7.17
N ALA A 31 -17.17 1.13 -8.17
CA ALA A 31 -18.32 0.26 -7.97
C ALA A 31 -17.93 -1.19 -7.61
N TYR A 32 -16.79 -1.67 -8.15
CA TYR A 32 -16.22 -2.96 -7.74
C TYR A 32 -15.72 -2.92 -6.30
N THR A 33 -14.97 -1.89 -5.93
CA THR A 33 -14.47 -1.67 -4.57
C THR A 33 -15.61 -1.64 -3.57
N ASP A 34 -16.63 -0.81 -3.80
CA ASP A 34 -17.81 -0.70 -2.92
C ASP A 34 -18.50 -2.07 -2.77
N CYS A 35 -18.73 -2.78 -3.88
CA CYS A 35 -19.35 -4.11 -3.86
C CYS A 35 -18.51 -5.14 -3.08
N ILE A 36 -17.18 -5.13 -3.26
CA ILE A 36 -16.28 -6.05 -2.57
C ILE A 36 -16.34 -5.79 -1.07
N MET A 37 -16.09 -4.55 -0.65
CA MET A 37 -15.99 -4.18 0.76
C MET A 37 -17.33 -4.24 1.50
N GLU A 38 -18.47 -4.01 0.82
CA GLU A 38 -19.77 -4.01 1.49
C GLU A 38 -20.49 -5.36 1.47
N GLN A 39 -20.25 -6.18 0.45
CA GLN A 39 -21.09 -7.35 0.17
C GLN A 39 -20.31 -8.66 0.06
N ILE A 40 -19.06 -8.64 -0.40
CA ILE A 40 -18.30 -9.86 -0.70
C ILE A 40 -17.34 -10.21 0.43
N ASP A 41 -16.49 -9.27 0.84
CA ASP A 41 -15.48 -9.43 1.86
C ASP A 41 -15.35 -8.13 2.67
N LYS A 42 -16.01 -8.09 3.82
CA LYS A 42 -16.12 -6.90 4.68
C LYS A 42 -14.86 -6.60 5.48
N ASP A 43 -13.92 -7.55 5.53
CA ASP A 43 -12.64 -7.38 6.22
C ASP A 43 -11.59 -6.74 5.30
N VAL A 44 -11.90 -6.59 4.01
CA VAL A 44 -11.02 -5.92 3.05
C VAL A 44 -11.03 -4.41 3.29
N GLU A 45 -9.85 -3.85 3.49
CA GLU A 45 -9.64 -2.42 3.72
C GLU A 45 -9.35 -1.69 2.40
N GLN A 46 -8.74 -2.40 1.44
CA GLN A 46 -8.25 -1.85 0.18
C GLN A 46 -8.44 -2.83 -0.98
N VAL A 47 -8.65 -2.31 -2.18
CA VAL A 47 -8.78 -3.14 -3.39
C VAL A 47 -7.74 -2.77 -4.44
N GLY A 48 -6.98 -3.75 -4.92
CA GLY A 48 -6.06 -3.64 -6.05
C GLY A 48 -6.65 -4.28 -7.31
N PHE A 49 -6.47 -3.64 -8.46
CA PHE A 49 -6.93 -4.12 -9.76
C PHE A 49 -5.73 -4.51 -10.61
N ILE A 50 -5.58 -5.81 -10.88
CA ILE A 50 -4.47 -6.36 -11.67
C ILE A 50 -4.94 -6.54 -13.11
N SER A 51 -4.20 -5.93 -14.04
CA SER A 51 -4.41 -6.02 -15.48
C SER A 51 -3.08 -6.16 -16.23
N PRO A 52 -3.09 -6.56 -17.51
CA PRO A 52 -1.90 -6.42 -18.35
C PRO A 52 -1.38 -4.98 -18.30
N ALA A 53 -0.05 -4.78 -18.24
CA ALA A 53 0.49 -3.44 -18.38
C ALA A 53 0.41 -2.97 -19.84
N TYR A 54 0.36 -1.65 -20.04
CA TYR A 54 0.25 -1.05 -21.37
C TYR A 54 1.49 -1.30 -22.24
N GLU A 55 2.66 -1.50 -21.61
CA GLU A 55 3.97 -1.64 -22.27
C GLU A 55 4.38 -3.11 -22.48
N GLY A 56 3.54 -4.08 -22.09
CA GLY A 56 3.85 -5.51 -22.15
C GLY A 56 3.91 -6.14 -20.76
N ALA A 57 4.64 -7.25 -20.60
CA ALA A 57 5.00 -7.74 -19.26
C ALA A 57 6.03 -6.77 -18.63
N PRO A 58 6.02 -6.56 -17.30
CA PRO A 58 5.22 -7.22 -16.26
C PRO A 58 3.76 -6.76 -16.18
N LEU A 59 2.92 -7.45 -15.39
CA LEU A 59 1.54 -7.02 -15.11
C LEU A 59 1.53 -5.62 -14.43
N ARG A 60 0.36 -4.95 -14.44
CA ARG A 60 0.12 -3.70 -13.71
C ARG A 60 -0.92 -3.92 -12.61
N MET A 61 -0.70 -3.32 -11.44
CA MET A 61 -1.67 -3.25 -10.35
C MET A 61 -2.05 -1.79 -10.05
N ASP A 62 -3.33 -1.46 -10.11
CA ASP A 62 -3.84 -0.14 -9.71
C ASP A 62 -4.67 -0.25 -8.43
N MET A 63 -4.32 0.52 -7.41
CA MET A 63 -5.11 0.63 -6.18
C MET A 63 -6.42 1.38 -6.44
N MET A 64 -7.43 1.08 -5.61
CA MET A 64 -8.77 1.69 -5.68
C MET A 64 -8.78 3.22 -5.63
N GLY A 65 -7.82 3.84 -4.94
CA GLY A 65 -7.65 5.29 -4.86
C GLY A 65 -6.58 5.84 -5.82
N GLY A 66 -5.91 4.98 -6.59
CA GLY A 66 -4.81 5.36 -7.49
C GLY A 66 -3.49 5.69 -6.78
N GLU A 67 -3.40 5.46 -5.48
CA GLU A 67 -2.21 5.63 -4.66
C GLU A 67 -1.20 4.49 -4.85
N PHE A 68 0.02 4.71 -4.38
CA PHE A 68 0.99 3.64 -4.17
C PHE A 68 0.74 3.01 -2.80
N CYS A 69 0.67 1.68 -2.74
CA CYS A 69 0.54 0.94 -1.48
C CYS A 69 1.61 -0.16 -1.41
N ALA A 70 2.65 0.06 -0.60
CA ALA A 70 3.75 -0.89 -0.41
C ALA A 70 3.26 -2.29 0.04
N ASN A 71 2.25 -2.34 0.92
CA ASN A 71 1.68 -3.59 1.42
C ASN A 71 1.03 -4.39 0.31
N ALA A 72 0.17 -3.74 -0.48
CA ALA A 72 -0.46 -4.36 -1.64
C ALA A 72 0.57 -4.77 -2.70
N THR A 73 1.59 -3.93 -2.96
CA THR A 73 2.67 -4.24 -3.91
C THR A 73 3.45 -5.49 -3.53
N ARG A 74 3.72 -5.74 -2.24
CA ARG A 74 4.37 -6.99 -1.78
C ARG A 74 3.52 -8.23 -2.08
N ALA A 75 2.24 -8.18 -1.75
CA ALA A 75 1.32 -9.28 -2.02
C ALA A 75 1.17 -9.52 -3.54
N TYR A 76 1.10 -8.44 -4.30
CA TYR A 76 1.05 -8.49 -5.75
C TYR A 76 2.34 -9.05 -6.37
N GLY A 77 3.52 -8.67 -5.88
CA GLY A 77 4.78 -9.24 -6.35
C GLY A 77 4.90 -10.74 -6.06
N LEU A 78 4.46 -11.21 -4.88
CA LEU A 78 4.34 -12.65 -4.60
C LEU A 78 3.38 -13.36 -5.55
N TYR A 79 2.24 -12.75 -5.84
CA TYR A 79 1.29 -13.27 -6.83
C TYR A 79 1.93 -13.35 -8.22
N SER A 80 2.63 -12.31 -8.67
CA SER A 80 3.36 -12.31 -9.93
C SER A 80 4.49 -13.35 -9.97
N ALA A 81 5.16 -13.59 -8.84
CA ALA A 81 6.19 -14.61 -8.69
C ALA A 81 5.65 -16.02 -8.91
N SER A 82 4.38 -16.27 -8.58
CA SER A 82 3.75 -17.58 -8.74
C SER A 82 3.61 -18.05 -10.19
N PHE A 83 3.82 -17.16 -11.17
CA PHE A 83 3.83 -17.52 -12.59
C PHE A 83 5.18 -18.06 -13.07
N TYR A 84 6.24 -17.92 -12.27
CA TYR A 84 7.55 -18.47 -12.56
C TYR A 84 7.66 -19.88 -11.98
N ASP A 85 8.32 -20.79 -12.71
CA ASP A 85 8.56 -22.16 -12.26
C ASP A 85 9.78 -22.20 -11.31
N THR A 86 9.63 -21.57 -10.14
CA THR A 86 10.68 -21.47 -9.12
C THR A 86 10.07 -21.36 -7.72
N ASP A 87 10.73 -21.98 -6.74
CA ASP A 87 10.42 -21.84 -5.32
C ASP A 87 11.41 -20.91 -4.59
N GLY A 88 12.37 -20.32 -5.30
CA GLY A 88 13.44 -19.49 -4.72
C GLY A 88 13.09 -18.00 -4.54
N LEU A 89 14.14 -17.21 -4.32
CA LEU A 89 14.07 -15.75 -4.41
C LEU A 89 13.96 -15.35 -5.89
N VAL A 90 12.99 -14.50 -6.19
CA VAL A 90 12.76 -13.94 -7.52
C VAL A 90 12.75 -12.43 -7.39
N ASP A 91 13.47 -11.76 -8.28
CA ASP A 91 13.38 -10.32 -8.45
C ASP A 91 12.37 -10.02 -9.56
N ILE A 92 11.35 -9.21 -9.26
CA ILE A 92 10.22 -8.97 -10.16
C ILE A 92 9.97 -7.47 -10.23
N GLU A 93 10.16 -6.93 -11.43
CA GLU A 93 9.68 -5.60 -11.77
C GLU A 93 8.16 -5.61 -11.88
N VAL A 94 7.50 -4.61 -11.30
CA VAL A 94 6.04 -4.45 -11.39
C VAL A 94 5.63 -3.01 -11.63
N TYR A 95 4.57 -2.81 -12.41
CA TYR A 95 3.92 -1.51 -12.51
C TYR A 95 2.84 -1.38 -11.45
N VAL A 96 2.83 -0.24 -10.75
CA VAL A 96 1.85 0.07 -9.72
C VAL A 96 1.32 1.50 -9.83
N SER A 97 0.10 1.75 -9.37
CA SER A 97 -0.42 3.12 -9.27
C SER A 97 0.39 3.95 -8.27
N GLY A 98 0.41 5.27 -8.45
CA GLY A 98 1.10 6.20 -7.56
C GLY A 98 2.64 6.16 -7.59
N HIS A 99 3.24 5.36 -8.48
CA HIS A 99 4.68 5.32 -8.72
C HIS A 99 4.96 5.52 -10.22
N GLU A 100 5.99 6.29 -10.55
CA GLU A 100 6.43 6.51 -11.93
C GLU A 100 7.37 5.38 -12.35
N GLY A 101 7.10 4.72 -13.47
CA GLY A 101 7.87 3.55 -13.93
C GLY A 101 7.53 2.27 -13.18
N THR A 102 8.49 1.34 -13.16
CA THR A 102 8.42 0.07 -12.43
C THR A 102 9.00 0.22 -11.02
N THR A 103 8.59 -0.67 -10.12
CA THR A 103 9.23 -0.86 -8.82
C THR A 103 9.61 -2.33 -8.65
N ASP A 104 10.69 -2.59 -7.93
CA ASP A 104 11.21 -3.95 -7.72
C ASP A 104 10.58 -4.60 -6.50
N VAL A 105 10.17 -5.87 -6.67
CA VAL A 105 9.76 -6.74 -5.59
C VAL A 105 10.64 -7.98 -5.55
N ILE A 106 11.36 -8.14 -4.45
CA ILE A 106 12.06 -9.39 -4.13
C ILE A 106 11.05 -10.32 -3.46
N ALA A 107 10.62 -11.36 -4.16
CA ALA A 107 9.68 -12.37 -3.69
C ALA A 107 10.41 -13.67 -3.30
N ASP A 108 10.25 -14.09 -2.05
CA ASP A 108 10.62 -15.42 -1.55
C ASP A 108 9.40 -16.33 -1.64
N VAL A 109 9.30 -17.06 -2.75
CA VAL A 109 8.11 -17.87 -3.08
C VAL A 109 7.95 -18.99 -2.06
N LYS A 110 9.04 -19.65 -1.67
CA LYS A 110 9.02 -20.73 -0.66
C LYS A 110 8.55 -20.28 0.70
N ASN A 111 9.03 -19.12 1.19
CA ASN A 111 8.68 -18.64 2.51
C ASN A 111 7.47 -17.68 2.52
N GLN A 112 6.87 -17.41 1.36
CA GLN A 112 5.74 -16.48 1.20
C GLN A 112 6.05 -15.09 1.78
N LYS A 113 7.25 -14.57 1.49
CA LYS A 113 7.70 -13.23 1.89
C LYS A 113 7.98 -12.39 0.68
N ALA A 114 7.76 -11.08 0.80
CA ALA A 114 8.16 -10.14 -0.23
C ALA A 114 8.71 -8.85 0.40
N TYR A 115 9.60 -8.22 -0.34
CA TYR A 115 10.20 -6.94 -0.03
C TYR A 115 10.02 -6.05 -1.24
N VAL A 116 9.54 -4.83 -1.04
CA VAL A 116 9.35 -3.85 -2.10
C VAL A 116 10.34 -2.71 -1.89
N ALA A 117 10.96 -2.24 -2.97
CA ALA A 117 11.77 -1.04 -2.93
C ALA A 117 10.88 0.19 -2.64
N LEU A 118 11.34 1.06 -1.74
CA LEU A 118 10.68 2.34 -1.46
C LEU A 118 11.61 3.49 -1.83
N ASP A 119 11.00 4.56 -2.33
CA ASP A 119 11.73 5.79 -2.60
C ASP A 119 12.33 6.37 -1.31
N ALA A 120 13.51 6.97 -1.45
CA ALA A 120 14.14 7.69 -0.36
C ALA A 120 13.24 8.86 0.08
N PRO A 121 13.22 9.19 1.39
CA PRO A 121 12.52 10.39 1.86
C PRO A 121 13.00 11.65 1.17
N ILE A 122 12.05 12.44 0.67
CA ILE A 122 12.30 13.77 0.09
C ILE A 122 12.57 14.83 1.16
N GLY A 123 12.26 14.52 2.43
CA GLY A 123 12.52 15.41 3.55
C GLY A 123 12.37 14.71 4.89
N ARG A 124 13.05 15.25 5.90
CA ARG A 124 12.98 14.80 7.29
C ARG A 124 13.02 16.00 8.22
N GLU A 125 12.08 16.08 9.14
CA GLU A 125 11.95 17.20 10.07
C GLU A 125 11.71 16.67 11.49
N LYS A 126 12.42 17.24 12.46
CA LYS A 126 12.14 16.99 13.88
C LYS A 126 11.09 17.98 14.35
N LEU A 127 10.08 17.50 15.06
CA LEU A 127 8.97 18.28 15.58
C LEU A 127 8.73 17.89 17.03
N THR A 128 8.24 18.84 17.83
CA THR A 128 7.69 18.53 19.15
C THR A 128 6.20 18.82 19.11
N ILE A 129 5.38 17.80 19.37
CA ILE A 129 3.92 17.91 19.37
C ILE A 129 3.43 17.42 20.73
N ASP A 130 2.66 18.23 21.44
CA ASP A 130 2.13 17.89 22.77
C ASP A 130 3.22 17.41 23.76
N GLY A 131 4.41 18.01 23.67
CA GLY A 131 5.58 17.64 24.49
C GLY A 131 6.32 16.37 24.05
N LYS A 132 5.86 15.67 23.01
CA LYS A 132 6.48 14.45 22.48
C LYS A 132 7.40 14.77 21.30
N ASP A 133 8.59 14.17 21.29
CA ASP A 133 9.53 14.28 20.18
C ASP A 133 9.09 13.37 19.02
N CYS A 134 8.90 13.98 17.86
CA CYS A 134 8.40 13.32 16.66
C CYS A 134 9.37 13.55 15.49
N THR A 135 9.42 12.59 14.58
CA THR A 135 10.11 12.74 13.30
C THR A 135 9.09 12.69 12.17
N LEU A 136 8.95 13.78 11.43
CA LEU A 136 8.18 13.83 10.20
C LEU A 136 9.06 13.41 9.03
N ILE A 137 8.69 12.31 8.37
CA ILE A 137 9.31 11.80 7.17
C ILE A 137 8.40 12.14 5.99
N LYS A 138 8.93 12.89 5.02
CA LYS A 138 8.20 13.27 3.80
C LYS A 138 8.58 12.30 2.70
N LEU A 139 7.60 11.61 2.15
CA LEU A 139 7.72 10.73 0.98
C LEU A 139 6.99 11.39 -0.20
N PRO A 140 7.23 10.95 -1.44
CA PRO A 140 6.36 11.31 -2.55
C PRO A 140 4.90 10.92 -2.24
N GLY A 141 4.00 11.90 -2.35
CA GLY A 141 2.56 11.65 -2.18
C GLY A 141 2.07 11.54 -0.73
N ILE A 142 2.89 11.17 0.26
CA ILE A 142 2.49 10.98 1.67
C ILE A 142 3.53 11.51 2.67
N SER A 143 3.10 11.83 3.90
CA SER A 143 4.01 12.14 5.00
C SER A 143 3.74 11.25 6.20
N HIS A 144 4.80 10.69 6.80
CA HIS A 144 4.73 9.80 7.95
C HIS A 144 5.21 10.55 9.19
N LEU A 145 4.37 10.64 10.22
CA LEU A 145 4.81 11.09 11.54
C LEU A 145 5.18 9.88 12.38
N VAL A 146 6.45 9.83 12.80
CA VAL A 146 6.99 8.77 13.65
C VAL A 146 7.15 9.28 15.07
N VAL A 147 6.60 8.53 16.03
CA VAL A 147 6.71 8.79 17.47
C VAL A 147 7.04 7.48 18.20
N GLU A 148 8.00 7.51 19.13
CA GLU A 148 8.42 6.34 19.92
C GLU A 148 7.55 6.19 21.18
N GLU A 149 6.25 6.06 21.01
CA GLU A 149 5.26 5.94 22.10
C GLU A 149 4.20 4.90 21.73
N GLU A 150 3.37 4.47 22.70
CA GLU A 150 2.16 3.68 22.41
C GLU A 150 1.15 4.48 21.58
N GLU A 151 0.32 3.75 20.82
CA GLU A 151 -0.72 4.37 19.99
C GLU A 151 -1.76 5.07 20.86
N ASP A 152 -1.90 6.39 20.65
CA ASP A 152 -2.78 7.26 21.42
C ASP A 152 -3.60 8.11 20.45
N LYS A 153 -4.91 7.84 20.42
CA LYS A 153 -5.84 8.50 19.50
C LYS A 153 -5.94 10.01 19.74
N GLU A 154 -5.92 10.46 20.99
CA GLU A 154 -6.00 11.89 21.30
C GLU A 154 -4.76 12.63 20.80
N PHE A 155 -3.59 12.00 20.96
CA PHE A 155 -2.35 12.51 20.40
C PHE A 155 -2.40 12.58 18.86
N VAL A 156 -2.85 11.51 18.20
CA VAL A 156 -2.98 11.46 16.73
C VAL A 156 -3.86 12.61 16.22
N ASP A 157 -5.02 12.84 16.84
CA ASP A 157 -5.93 13.92 16.47
C ASP A 157 -5.28 15.30 16.61
N LYS A 158 -4.60 15.57 17.73
CA LYS A 158 -3.85 16.83 17.94
C LYS A 158 -2.72 17.00 16.93
N ALA A 159 -1.97 15.94 16.67
CA ALA A 159 -0.85 15.97 15.74
C ALA A 159 -1.32 16.22 14.31
N LEU A 160 -2.46 15.65 13.91
CA LEU A 160 -3.14 15.96 12.65
C LEU A 160 -3.49 17.45 12.54
N GLU A 161 -4.01 18.08 13.59
CA GLU A 161 -4.32 19.51 13.58
C GLU A 161 -3.07 20.39 13.41
N VAL A 162 -1.98 20.05 14.11
CA VAL A 162 -0.71 20.78 14.00
C VAL A 162 -0.15 20.64 12.59
N LEU A 163 -0.11 19.42 12.06
CA LEU A 163 0.46 19.16 10.74
C LEU A 163 -0.38 19.77 9.61
N LYS A 164 -1.72 19.77 9.70
CA LYS A 164 -2.59 20.45 8.72
C LYS A 164 -2.31 21.96 8.61
N LYS A 165 -1.80 22.59 9.68
CA LYS A 165 -1.45 24.02 9.69
C LYS A 165 -0.06 24.27 9.11
N THR A 166 0.86 23.33 9.24
CA THR A 166 2.29 23.50 8.89
C THR A 166 2.69 22.82 7.58
N THR A 167 1.91 21.86 7.09
CA THR A 167 2.22 21.07 5.88
C THR A 167 1.13 21.23 4.82
N ARG A 168 1.54 21.32 3.54
CA ARG A 168 0.64 21.38 2.37
C ARG A 168 0.27 20.00 1.81
N THR A 169 0.81 18.92 2.37
CA THR A 169 0.59 17.54 1.92
C THR A 169 -0.78 17.03 2.38
N LYS A 170 -1.52 16.35 1.50
CA LYS A 170 -2.93 15.98 1.73
C LYS A 170 -3.14 14.65 2.47
N PRO A 171 -2.38 13.57 2.20
CA PRO A 171 -2.45 12.36 3.03
C PRO A 171 -1.31 12.33 4.06
N MET A 172 -1.65 11.92 5.28
CA MET A 172 -0.72 11.74 6.39
C MET A 172 -0.98 10.39 7.04
N GLU A 173 0.10 9.70 7.40
CA GLU A 173 0.07 8.41 8.11
C GLU A 173 0.87 8.54 9.42
N PHE A 174 0.40 7.84 10.46
CA PHE A 174 0.98 7.90 11.79
C PHE A 174 1.56 6.54 12.15
N PHE A 175 2.83 6.54 12.57
CA PHE A 175 3.52 5.34 13.03
C PHE A 175 3.89 5.53 14.50
N SER A 176 3.25 4.73 15.36
CA SER A 176 3.68 4.48 16.72
C SER A 176 4.72 3.37 16.71
N LEU A 177 5.89 3.63 17.30
CA LEU A 177 6.92 2.62 17.53
C LEU A 177 6.96 2.26 19.01
N THR A 178 6.34 1.14 19.37
CA THR A 178 6.51 0.56 20.70
C THR A 178 7.70 -0.37 20.70
N ARG A 179 8.77 -0.01 21.43
CA ARG A 179 9.83 -0.99 21.75
C ARG A 179 9.29 -1.98 22.78
N LYS A 180 8.99 -3.20 22.37
CA LYS A 180 8.89 -4.32 23.30
C LYS A 180 10.30 -4.65 23.77
N ASN A 181 10.62 -4.31 25.03
CA ASN A 181 11.81 -4.80 25.72
C ASN A 181 11.73 -6.31 25.94
#